data_AF-A0A8C9YXN5-F1
#
_entry.id   AF-A0A8C9YXN5-F1
#
_cell.length_a   1.000
_cell.length_b   1.000
_cell.length_c   1.000
_cell.angle_alpha   90.00
_cell.angle_beta   90.00
_cell.angle_gamma   90.00
#
_symmetry.space_group_name_H-M   'P 1'
#
loop_
_entity.id
_entity.type
_entity.pdbx_description
1 polymer ?
#
loop_
_entity_poly.entity_id
_entity_poly.type
_entity_poly.pdbx_seq_one_letter_code
_entity_poly.pdbx_strand_id
1 'polypeptide(L)'
;MLQHDNARPHVARICTQFLEAENIPVLAWPAYSPDMSPIEHVWDALDRRIRQRVPGPANIQQLLLLFLFLFLLLTGFRIAPDTPLLALEPTE
;
A
#
# COMPACT_ATOMS: atom_id res chain seq x y z
N MET A 1 -11.01 7.85 7.08
CA MET A 1 -11.35 8.34 5.74
C MET A 1 -10.45 7.65 4.75
N LEU A 2 -11.05 7.01 3.74
CA LEU A 2 -10.35 6.29 2.68
C LEU A 2 -10.06 7.25 1.53
N GLN A 3 -8.83 7.23 1.03
CA GLN A 3 -8.45 7.93 -0.19
C GLN A 3 -8.27 6.89 -1.30
N HIS A 4 -8.97 7.07 -2.41
CA HIS A 4 -8.74 6.34 -3.66
C HIS A 4 -9.04 7.28 -4.84
N ASP A 5 -8.56 6.94 -6.03
CA ASP A 5 -8.89 7.68 -7.24
C ASP A 5 -10.31 7.35 -7.75
N ASN A 6 -10.78 8.10 -8.75
CA ASN A 6 -12.09 7.87 -9.38
C ASN A 6 -12.05 6.81 -10.48
N ALA A 7 -11.12 5.82 -10.42
CA ALA A 7 -11.09 4.75 -11.39
C ALA A 7 -12.43 4.00 -11.42
N ARG A 8 -12.86 3.55 -12.61
CA ARG A 8 -14.18 2.92 -12.82
C ARG A 8 -14.50 1.79 -11.82
N PRO A 9 -13.56 0.92 -11.42
CA PRO A 9 -13.84 -0.09 -10.40
C PRO A 9 -14.14 0.50 -9.03
N HIS A 10 -13.48 1.59 -8.62
CA HIS A 10 -13.65 2.19 -7.30
C HIS A 10 -14.99 2.92 -7.15
N VAL A 11 -15.50 3.49 -8.25
CA VAL A 11 -16.82 4.15 -8.29
C VAL A 11 -17.94 3.21 -8.77
N ALA A 12 -17.64 1.92 -8.95
CA ALA A 12 -18.66 0.94 -9.30
C ALA A 12 -19.67 0.82 -8.15
N ARG A 13 -20.96 0.67 -8.50
CA ARG A 13 -22.06 0.61 -7.51
C ARG A 13 -21.81 -0.39 -6.39
N ILE A 14 -21.25 -1.57 -6.70
CA ILE A 14 -20.95 -2.60 -5.70
C ILE A 14 -19.91 -2.11 -4.68
N CYS A 15 -18.90 -1.36 -5.12
CA CYS A 15 -17.86 -0.82 -4.27
C CYS A 15 -18.39 0.34 -3.41
N THR A 16 -19.14 1.28 -4.01
CA THR A 16 -19.70 2.41 -3.25
C THR A 16 -20.71 1.96 -2.21
N GLN A 17 -21.58 1.00 -2.55
CA GLN A 17 -22.54 0.42 -1.60
C GLN A 17 -21.85 -0.29 -0.42
N PHE A 18 -20.74 -0.98 -0.68
CA PHE A 18 -19.94 -1.60 0.38
C PHE A 18 -19.34 -0.55 1.31
N LEU A 19 -18.72 0.50 0.76
CA LEU A 19 -18.12 1.56 1.56
C LEU A 19 -19.16 2.32 2.40
N GLU A 20 -20.35 2.54 1.86
CA GLU A 20 -21.49 3.11 2.59
C GLU A 20 -21.95 2.18 3.73
N ALA A 21 -22.12 0.88 3.47
CA ALA A 21 -22.55 -0.10 4.47
C ALA A 21 -21.56 -0.23 5.63
N GLU A 22 -20.26 -0.18 5.34
CA GLU A 22 -19.18 -0.23 6.32
C GLU A 22 -18.90 1.14 6.98
N ASN A 23 -19.67 2.18 6.65
CA ASN A 23 -19.48 3.55 7.15
C ASN A 23 -18.05 4.06 6.93
N ILE A 24 -17.43 3.75 5.79
CA ILE A 24 -16.08 4.18 5.44
C ILE A 24 -16.19 5.50 4.68
N PRO A 25 -15.87 6.67 5.28
CA PRO A 25 -15.93 7.93 4.58
C PRO A 25 -14.86 7.98 3.49
N VAL A 26 -15.25 8.33 2.27
CA VAL A 26 -14.33 8.48 1.12
C VAL A 26 -13.95 9.95 0.96
N LEU A 27 -12.65 10.22 0.79
CA LEU A 27 -12.14 11.54 0.44
C LEU A 27 -12.46 11.84 -1.03
N ALA A 28 -13.15 12.95 -1.29
CA ALA A 28 -13.37 13.43 -2.65
C ALA A 28 -12.03 13.70 -3.35
N TRP A 29 -11.80 13.07 -4.50
CA TRP A 29 -10.55 13.17 -5.24
C TRP A 29 -10.73 13.89 -6.58
N PRO A 30 -9.91 14.91 -6.90
CA PRO A 30 -9.94 15.54 -8.21
C PRO A 30 -9.44 14.60 -9.32
N ALA A 31 -9.99 14.76 -10.53
CA ALA A 31 -9.54 14.00 -11.69
C ALA A 31 -8.13 14.42 -12.11
N TYR A 32 -7.31 13.47 -12.56
CA TYR A 32 -5.94 13.69 -13.04
C TYR A 32 -4.98 14.33 -12.02
N SER A 33 -5.14 14.01 -10.73
CA SER A 33 -4.27 14.50 -9.66
C SER A 33 -3.46 13.38 -9.00
N PRO A 34 -2.52 12.73 -9.73
CA PRO A 34 -1.64 11.73 -9.15
C PRO A 34 -0.64 12.37 -8.15
N ASP A 35 -0.25 13.62 -8.40
CA ASP A 35 0.65 14.43 -7.56
C ASP A 35 0.12 14.65 -6.14
N MET A 36 -1.20 14.65 -5.98
CA MET A 36 -1.83 14.77 -4.67
C MET A 36 -1.76 13.47 -3.87
N SER A 37 -1.51 12.31 -4.52
CA SER A 37 -1.65 11.00 -3.90
C SER A 37 -0.40 10.60 -3.12
N PRO A 38 -0.48 10.39 -1.78
CA PRO A 38 0.70 10.02 -0.99
C PRO A 38 1.36 8.71 -1.43
N ILE A 39 0.58 7.78 -2.01
CA ILE A 39 1.10 6.49 -2.50
C ILE A 39 2.10 6.69 -3.64
N GLU A 40 1.92 7.70 -4.51
CA GLU A 40 2.80 7.97 -5.65
C GLU A 40 4.20 8.37 -5.17
N HIS A 41 4.29 9.14 -4.07
CA HIS A 41 5.57 9.46 -3.45
C HIS A 41 6.27 8.23 -2.85
N VAL A 42 5.50 7.31 -2.25
CA VAL A 42 6.05 6.05 -1.74
C VAL A 42 6.57 5.17 -2.87
N TRP A 43 5.82 5.09 -3.98
CA TRP A 43 6.23 4.35 -5.18
C TRP A 43 7.50 4.93 -5.81
N ASP A 44 7.61 6.24 -5.96
CA ASP A 44 8.82 6.90 -6.49
C ASP A 44 10.04 6.63 -5.58
N ALA A 45 9.88 6.78 -4.26
CA ALA A 45 10.95 6.52 -3.31
C ALA A 45 11.41 5.04 -3.32
N LEU A 46 10.50 4.13 -3.63
CA LEU A 46 10.78 2.71 -3.76
C LEU A 46 11.46 2.38 -5.09
N ASP A 47 10.93 2.88 -6.21
CA ASP A 47 11.48 2.67 -7.56
C ASP A 47 12.93 3.15 -7.63
N ARG A 48 13.23 4.33 -7.07
CA ARG A 48 14.60 4.84 -6.97
C ARG A 48 15.54 3.90 -6.22
N ARG A 49 15.09 3.32 -5.10
CA ARG A 49 15.89 2.36 -4.30
C ARG A 49 16.11 1.04 -5.04
N ILE A 50 15.12 0.57 -5.78
CA ILE A 50 15.23 -0.66 -6.58
C ILE A 50 16.23 -0.43 -7.73
N ARG A 51 16.14 0.69 -8.44
CA ARG A 51 17.05 1.03 -9.55
C ARG A 51 18.50 1.22 -9.13
N GLN A 52 18.76 1.62 -7.89
CA GLN A 52 20.11 1.79 -7.34
C GLN A 52 20.77 0.46 -6.93
N ARG A 53 20.03 -0.66 -6.88
CA ARG A 53 20.58 -1.98 -6.51
C ARG A 53 21.40 -2.57 -7.65
N VAL A 54 22.62 -3.00 -7.34
CA VAL A 54 23.50 -3.74 -8.26
C VAL A 54 24.02 -5.00 -7.56
N PRO A 55 23.75 -6.21 -8.09
CA PRO A 55 22.86 -6.47 -9.22
C PRO A 55 21.39 -6.16 -8.88
N GLY A 56 20.61 -5.78 -9.89
CA GLY A 56 19.16 -5.60 -9.75
C GLY A 56 18.45 -6.94 -9.51
N PRO A 57 17.16 -6.92 -9.11
CA PRO A 57 16.38 -8.13 -8.93
C PRO A 57 16.25 -8.90 -10.25
N ALA A 58 16.61 -10.18 -10.25
CA ALA A 58 16.64 -11.03 -11.43
C ALA A 58 15.32 -11.78 -11.68
N ASN A 59 14.42 -11.83 -10.70
CA ASN A 59 13.13 -12.50 -10.80
C ASN A 59 12.07 -11.84 -9.90
N ILE A 60 10.82 -12.24 -10.10
CA ILE A 60 9.67 -11.70 -9.37
C ILE A 60 9.81 -11.96 -7.86
N GLN A 61 10.35 -13.09 -7.43
CA GLN A 61 10.50 -13.37 -5.98
C GLN A 61 11.48 -12.40 -5.31
N GLN A 62 12.61 -12.10 -5.95
CA GLN A 62 13.57 -11.12 -5.44
C GLN A 62 12.97 -9.70 -5.43
N LEU A 63 12.17 -9.36 -6.45
CA LEU A 63 11.47 -8.08 -6.49
C LEU A 63 10.43 -7.97 -5.37
N LEU A 64 9.64 -9.02 -5.13
CA LEU A 64 8.63 -9.06 -4.06
C LEU A 64 9.26 -8.99 -2.67
N LEU A 65 10.36 -9.71 -2.43
CA LEU A 65 11.09 -9.63 -1.17
C LEU A 65 11.67 -8.23 -0.93
N LEU A 66 12.22 -7.62 -1.98
CA LEU A 66 12.76 -6.26 -1.91
C LEU A 66 11.64 -5.24 -1.67
N PHE A 67 10.50 -5.40 -2.33
CA PHE A 67 9.31 -4.59 -2.13
C PHE A 67 8.84 -4.66 -0.68
N LEU A 68 8.65 -5.86 -0.13
CA LEU A 68 8.23 -6.07 1.24
C LEU A 68 9.22 -5.47 2.25
N PHE A 69 10.51 -5.75 2.08
CA PHE A 69 11.56 -5.24 2.97
C PHE A 69 11.64 -3.71 2.95
N LEU A 70 11.62 -3.09 1.77
CA LEU A 70 11.68 -1.65 1.64
C LEU A 70 10.39 -0.97 2.12
N PHE A 71 9.22 -1.58 1.87
CA PHE A 71 7.94 -1.08 2.37
C PHE A 71 7.88 -1.09 3.90
N LEU A 72 8.35 -2.17 4.54
CA LEU A 72 8.45 -2.26 6.00
C LEU A 72 9.42 -1.22 6.58
N LEU A 73 10.57 -1.00 5.92
CA LEU A 73 11.53 0.03 6.32
C LEU A 73 10.96 1.45 6.20
N LEU A 74 10.15 1.73 5.17
CA LEU A 74 9.54 3.03 4.93
C LEU A 74 8.36 3.34 5.86
N THR A 75 7.61 2.31 6.25
CA THR A 75 6.43 2.45 7.11
C THR A 75 6.76 2.36 8.61
N GLY A 76 8.00 2.02 8.96
CA GLY A 76 8.44 1.87 10.36
C GLY A 76 7.85 0.64 11.07
N PHE A 77 7.17 -0.25 10.33
CA PHE A 77 6.59 -1.48 10.87
C PHE A 77 7.72 -2.48 11.13
N ARG A 78 8.15 -2.57 12.38
CA ARG A 78 9.22 -3.47 12.82
C ARG A 78 8.57 -4.78 13.25
N ILE A 79 8.69 -5.83 12.43
CA ILE A 79 8.42 -7.18 12.92
C ILE A 79 9.48 -7.46 13.98
N ALA A 80 9.07 -7.59 15.24
CA ALA A 80 9.98 -7.99 16.29
C ALA A 80 10.53 -9.39 15.91
N PRO A 81 11.84 -9.63 16.04
CA PRO A 81 12.46 -10.89 15.60
C PRO A 81 11.85 -12.14 16.26
N ASP A 82 11.08 -11.95 17.33
CA ASP A 82 10.66 -13.00 18.26
C ASP A 82 9.13 -13.19 18.30
N THR A 83 8.36 -12.64 17.36
CA THR A 83 6.89 -12.83 17.37
C THR A 83 6.53 -14.19 16.74
N PRO A 84 6.10 -15.21 17.51
CA PRO A 84 5.64 -16.47 16.93
C PRO A 84 4.34 -16.24 16.16
N LEU A 85 4.20 -16.91 15.01
CA LEU A 85 3.08 -16.81 14.06
C LEU A 85 1.69 -17.16 14.63
N LEU A 86 1.62 -17.53 15.91
CA LEU A 86 0.45 -18.09 16.59
C LEU A 86 -0.09 -17.20 17.73
N ALA A 87 0.44 -15.99 17.91
CA ALA A 87 0.06 -15.08 19.00
C ALA A 87 -0.69 -13.82 18.54
N LEU A 88 -1.43 -13.91 17.44
CA LEU A 88 -2.42 -12.89 17.07
C LEU A 88 -3.79 -13.35 17.54
N GLU A 89 -4.08 -13.15 18.81
CA GLU A 89 -5.47 -13.12 19.28
C GLU A 89 -5.98 -11.68 19.16
N PRO A 90 -7.21 -11.46 18.66
CA PRO A 90 -7.81 -10.13 18.62
C PRO A 90 -7.99 -9.66 20.07
N THR A 91 -7.49 -8.47 20.38
CA THR A 91 -7.93 -7.76 21.58
C THR A 91 -9.34 -7.23 21.29
N GLU A 92 -10.25 -7.47 22.24
CA GLU A 92 -11.68 -7.12 22.20
C GLU A 92 -11.98 -5.70 21.72
#